data_AF-A0A085WL66-F1
#
_entry.id   AF-A0A085WL66-F1
#
_cell.length_a   1.000
_cell.length_b   1.000
_cell.length_c   1.000
_cell.angle_alpha   90.00
_cell.angle_beta   90.00
_cell.angle_gamma   90.00
#
_symmetry.space_group_name_H-M   'P 1'
#
loop_
_entity.id
_entity.type
_entity.pdbx_description
1 polymer ?
#
loop_
_entity_poly.entity_id
_entity_poly.type
_entity_poly.pdbx_seq_one_letter_code
_entity_poly.pdbx_strand_id
1 'polypeptide(L)'
;MTLPVRRHGFTYIEVLLAMSMAAVLGAIGLPRFFEAQKHAKRSEAITHLKQLHAGLSAQTLMPTSIHVPGFELERGNYYSYHLSDPCTSFEDRSGEYAVANDTDTCIGVDTYDHPTLPPLFQPAPIAAWSWGGDAMSNGMGGFPGIFGTNENWDYLAFAAGNLDKDLNDIPDTWAVGSADGTVFGWCYPSTWNLQVSAGEPFLVNNDIDKKCN
;
A
#
# COMPACT_ATOMS: atom_id res chain seq x y z
N MET A 1 10.86 15.19 -61.14
CA MET A 1 9.43 15.36 -61.48
C MET A 1 8.63 14.66 -60.39
N THR A 2 8.11 15.41 -59.42
CA THR A 2 7.36 14.88 -58.27
C THR A 2 5.87 15.07 -58.52
N LEU A 3 5.11 13.97 -58.49
CA LEU A 3 3.66 14.01 -58.72
C LEU A 3 2.95 14.68 -57.52
N PRO A 4 1.96 15.55 -57.76
CA PRO A 4 1.23 16.23 -56.69
C PRO A 4 0.36 15.23 -55.92
N VAL A 5 0.55 15.16 -54.60
CA VAL A 5 -0.26 14.33 -53.70
C VAL A 5 -1.63 14.99 -53.52
N ARG A 6 -2.70 14.30 -53.95
CA ARG A 6 -4.09 14.74 -53.81
C ARG A 6 -4.56 14.58 -52.36
N ARG A 7 -4.60 15.67 -51.61
CA ARG A 7 -5.17 15.69 -50.24
C ARG A 7 -6.68 15.51 -50.31
N HIS A 8 -7.19 14.40 -49.78
CA HIS A 8 -8.62 14.19 -49.59
C HIS A 8 -9.03 14.88 -48.27
N GLY A 9 -10.09 15.69 -48.31
CA GLY A 9 -10.68 16.28 -47.12
C GLY A 9 -11.58 15.27 -46.42
N PHE A 10 -11.61 15.30 -45.09
CA PHE A 10 -12.48 14.46 -44.26
C PHE A 10 -13.92 14.97 -44.33
N THR A 11 -14.90 14.08 -44.49
CA THR A 11 -16.33 14.47 -44.49
C THR A 11 -16.89 14.52 -43.06
N TYR A 12 -17.91 15.35 -42.82
CA TYR A 12 -18.58 15.42 -41.50
C TYR A 12 -19.11 14.06 -41.04
N ILE A 13 -19.62 13.23 -41.96
CA ILE A 13 -20.17 11.92 -41.62
C ILE A 13 -19.09 10.92 -41.16
N GLU A 14 -17.89 10.96 -41.76
CA GLU A 14 -16.77 10.13 -41.33
C GLU A 14 -16.31 10.50 -39.92
N VAL A 15 -16.27 11.81 -39.60
CA VAL A 15 -15.95 12.25 -38.24
C VAL A 15 -16.99 11.78 -37.23
N LEU A 16 -18.28 11.89 -37.56
CA LEU A 16 -19.37 11.49 -36.66
C LEU A 16 -19.35 9.97 -36.39
N LEU A 17 -19.09 9.16 -37.42
CA LEU A 17 -19.03 7.71 -37.25
C LEU A 17 -17.77 7.27 -36.49
N ALA A 18 -16.63 7.91 -36.72
CA ALA A 18 -15.41 7.65 -35.95
C ALA A 18 -15.60 8.01 -34.46
N MET A 19 -16.23 9.15 -34.18
CA MET A 19 -16.51 9.59 -32.81
C MET A 19 -17.48 8.65 -32.08
N SER A 20 -18.51 8.15 -32.76
CA SER A 20 -19.48 7.23 -32.13
C SER A 20 -18.82 5.89 -31.78
N MET A 21 -17.97 5.35 -32.65
CA MET A 21 -17.20 4.13 -32.35
C MET A 21 -16.21 4.36 -31.20
N ALA A 22 -15.50 5.49 -31.20
CA ALA A 22 -14.59 5.83 -30.11
C ALA A 22 -15.33 5.98 -28.76
N ALA A 23 -16.53 6.57 -28.75
CA ALA A 23 -17.35 6.72 -27.55
C ALA A 23 -17.77 5.36 -26.96
N VAL A 24 -18.22 4.43 -27.80
CA VAL A 24 -18.60 3.08 -27.36
C VAL A 24 -17.40 2.31 -26.81
N LEU A 25 -16.24 2.38 -27.49
CA LEU A 25 -15.01 1.73 -27.02
C LEU A 25 -14.53 2.32 -25.69
N GLY A 26 -14.54 3.65 -25.57
CA GLY A 26 -14.17 4.35 -24.34
C GLY A 26 -15.07 3.95 -23.16
N ALA A 27 -16.39 3.86 -23.39
CA ALA A 27 -17.35 3.48 -22.35
C ALA A 27 -17.09 2.08 -21.75
N ILE A 28 -16.62 1.13 -22.57
CA ILE A 28 -16.31 -0.25 -22.11
C ILE A 28 -14.89 -0.33 -21.53
N GLY A 29 -13.93 0.36 -22.13
CA GLY A 29 -12.52 0.25 -21.76
C GLY A 29 -12.15 0.98 -20.47
N LEU A 30 -12.72 2.16 -20.23
CA LEU A 30 -12.32 3.03 -19.12
C LEU A 30 -12.51 2.38 -17.72
N PRO A 31 -13.64 1.72 -17.41
CA PRO A 31 -13.84 1.11 -16.10
C PRO A 31 -12.82 0.01 -15.80
N ARG A 32 -12.55 -0.86 -16.79
CA ARG A 32 -11.56 -1.94 -16.66
C ARG A 32 -10.15 -1.42 -16.44
N PHE A 33 -9.81 -0.30 -17.08
CA PHE A 33 -8.52 0.35 -16.87
C PHE A 33 -8.35 0.85 -15.44
N PHE A 34 -9.37 1.48 -14.86
CA PHE A 34 -9.32 1.93 -13.47
C PHE A 34 -9.22 0.77 -12.47
N GLU A 35 -9.94 -0.33 -12.68
CA GLU A 35 -9.80 -1.54 -11.87
C GLU A 35 -8.38 -2.10 -11.94
N ALA A 36 -7.81 -2.21 -13.16
CA ALA A 36 -6.45 -2.68 -13.34
C ALA A 36 -5.42 -1.78 -12.64
N GLN A 37 -5.61 -0.45 -12.65
CA GLN A 37 -4.76 0.47 -11.91
C GLN A 37 -4.85 0.24 -10.39
N LYS A 38 -6.06 0.06 -9.84
CA LYS A 38 -6.24 -0.25 -8.42
C LYS A 38 -5.53 -1.54 -8.05
N HIS A 39 -5.69 -2.59 -8.85
CA HIS A 39 -4.99 -3.86 -8.63
C HIS A 39 -3.47 -3.74 -8.71
N ALA A 40 -2.94 -2.96 -9.65
CA ALA A 40 -1.51 -2.72 -9.78
C ALA A 40 -0.95 -2.05 -8.51
N LYS A 41 -1.60 -0.99 -8.01
CA LYS A 41 -1.19 -0.28 -6.79
C LYS A 41 -1.29 -1.15 -5.53
N ARG A 42 -2.29 -2.03 -5.44
CA ARG A 42 -2.38 -3.03 -4.34
C ARG A 42 -1.22 -4.03 -4.42
N SER A 43 -0.91 -4.51 -5.62
CA SER A 43 0.19 -5.45 -5.84
C SER A 43 1.55 -4.83 -5.52
N GLU A 44 1.72 -3.54 -5.79
CA GLU A 44 2.90 -2.76 -5.41
C GLU A 44 3.06 -2.75 -3.88
N ALA A 45 2.00 -2.39 -3.14
CA ALA A 45 2.02 -2.38 -1.67
C ALA A 45 2.41 -3.74 -1.09
N ILE A 46 1.80 -4.83 -1.59
CA ILE A 46 2.11 -6.20 -1.17
C ILE A 46 3.58 -6.56 -1.47
N THR A 47 4.09 -6.18 -2.65
CA THR A 47 5.48 -6.46 -3.04
C THR A 47 6.46 -5.75 -2.11
N HIS A 48 6.22 -4.48 -1.82
CA HIS A 48 7.04 -3.70 -0.90
C HIS A 48 6.98 -4.25 0.53
N LEU A 49 5.81 -4.70 1.02
CA LEU A 49 5.72 -5.37 2.33
C LEU A 49 6.51 -6.68 2.38
N LYS A 50 6.54 -7.46 1.28
CA LYS A 50 7.39 -8.66 1.19
C LYS A 50 8.88 -8.33 1.21
N GLN A 51 9.29 -7.25 0.55
CA GLN A 51 10.67 -6.75 0.59
C GLN A 51 11.05 -6.30 2.00
N LEU A 52 10.17 -5.55 2.67
CA LEU A 52 10.37 -5.13 4.07
C LEU A 52 10.49 -6.35 5.00
N HIS A 53 9.62 -7.34 4.85
CA HIS A 53 9.70 -8.60 5.60
C HIS A 53 11.06 -9.29 5.39
N ALA A 54 11.49 -9.44 4.14
CA ALA A 54 12.77 -10.06 3.82
C ALA A 54 13.93 -9.31 4.47
N GLY A 55 13.95 -7.97 4.38
CA GLY A 55 14.97 -7.13 4.99
C GLY A 55 14.98 -7.18 6.52
N LEU A 56 13.81 -7.22 7.16
CA LEU A 56 13.67 -7.35 8.62
C LEU A 56 14.08 -8.75 9.10
N SER A 57 13.60 -9.81 8.45
CA SER A 57 13.92 -11.21 8.81
C SER A 57 15.40 -11.57 8.68
N ALA A 58 16.13 -10.84 7.85
CA ALA A 58 17.57 -11.02 7.68
C ALA A 58 18.39 -10.43 8.82
N GLN A 59 17.80 -9.60 9.69
CA GLN A 59 18.49 -8.97 10.81
C GLN A 59 18.57 -9.90 12.01
N THR A 60 19.75 -9.97 12.61
CA THR A 60 19.97 -10.70 13.87
C THR A 60 19.58 -9.89 15.10
N LEU A 61 19.71 -8.56 15.01
CA LEU A 61 19.38 -7.63 16.07
C LEU A 61 18.14 -6.83 15.70
N MET A 62 17.39 -6.43 16.72
CA MET A 62 16.22 -5.57 16.57
C MET A 62 16.59 -4.26 15.81
N PRO A 63 15.91 -3.95 14.69
CA PRO A 63 16.13 -2.71 13.96
C PRO A 63 15.64 -1.51 14.76
N THR A 64 16.28 -0.36 14.52
CA THR A 64 15.80 0.94 15.01
C THR A 64 15.11 1.78 13.94
N SER A 65 15.10 1.29 12.69
CA SER A 65 14.65 2.02 11.51
C SER A 65 13.96 1.09 10.53
N ILE A 66 13.05 1.67 9.74
CA ILE A 66 12.38 1.01 8.62
C ILE A 66 13.32 0.83 7.42
N HIS A 67 14.41 1.60 7.35
CA HIS A 67 15.44 1.51 6.31
C HIS A 67 16.32 0.28 6.53
N VAL A 68 15.79 -0.88 6.17
CA VAL A 68 16.47 -2.16 6.30
C VAL A 68 17.13 -2.57 4.98
N PRO A 69 18.24 -3.34 5.01
CA PRO A 69 18.90 -3.78 3.79
C PRO A 69 17.95 -4.50 2.84
N GLY A 70 17.89 -4.06 1.58
CA GLY A 70 17.03 -4.65 0.55
C GLY A 70 15.59 -4.14 0.54
N PHE A 71 15.25 -3.17 1.40
CA PHE A 71 13.99 -2.43 1.34
C PHE A 71 14.26 -0.96 1.05
N GLU A 72 13.90 -0.54 -0.16
CA GLU A 72 13.94 0.86 -0.59
C GLU A 72 12.76 1.09 -1.52
N LEU A 73 12.11 2.24 -1.40
CA LEU A 73 10.91 2.56 -2.17
C LEU A 73 11.21 3.52 -3.31
N GLU A 74 10.89 3.07 -4.52
CA GLU A 74 10.91 3.94 -5.70
C GLU A 74 9.90 5.08 -5.58
N ARG A 75 10.17 6.16 -6.33
CA ARG A 75 9.28 7.33 -6.41
C ARG A 75 7.92 6.95 -7.01
N GLY A 76 6.88 7.66 -6.58
CA GLY A 76 5.49 7.43 -6.99
C GLY A 76 4.71 6.47 -6.09
N ASN A 77 5.23 6.14 -4.90
CA ASN A 77 4.54 5.22 -4.00
C ASN A 77 3.22 5.83 -3.50
N TYR A 78 2.15 5.04 -3.64
CA TYR A 78 0.79 5.44 -3.28
C TYR A 78 0.40 5.11 -1.84
N TYR A 79 1.18 4.23 -1.20
CA TYR A 79 1.00 3.79 0.19
C TYR A 79 2.11 4.36 1.07
N SER A 80 1.75 4.72 2.29
CA SER A 80 2.69 4.93 3.39
C SER A 80 2.98 3.62 4.10
N TYR A 81 4.19 3.46 4.61
CA TYR A 81 4.65 2.24 5.28
C TYR A 81 4.99 2.54 6.73
N HIS A 82 4.59 1.65 7.63
CA HIS A 82 4.60 1.88 9.08
C HIS A 82 5.25 0.71 9.80
N LEU A 83 6.30 0.99 10.56
CA LEU A 83 6.95 0.06 11.49
C LEU A 83 6.78 0.52 12.95
N SER A 84 5.95 1.55 13.18
CA SER A 84 5.59 2.07 14.50
C SER A 84 4.27 2.84 14.42
N ASP A 85 3.48 2.83 15.49
CA ASP A 85 2.31 3.70 15.69
C ASP A 85 2.34 4.32 17.10
N PRO A 86 2.40 5.66 17.24
CA PRO A 86 2.52 6.65 16.16
C PRO A 86 3.93 6.63 15.52
N CYS A 87 4.01 7.00 14.24
CA CYS A 87 5.30 7.24 13.57
C CYS A 87 6.12 8.31 14.32
N THR A 88 7.30 7.93 14.82
CA THR A 88 8.19 8.84 15.58
C THR A 88 8.96 9.77 14.65
N SER A 89 9.51 9.24 13.56
CA SER A 89 9.94 9.98 12.38
C SER A 89 9.61 9.20 11.12
N PHE A 90 9.57 9.90 9.99
CA PHE A 90 9.26 9.30 8.70
C PHE A 90 10.09 9.93 7.58
N GLU A 91 10.34 9.15 6.54
CA GLU A 91 10.98 9.62 5.32
C GLU A 91 10.05 10.61 4.59
N ASP A 92 10.48 11.86 4.46
CA ASP A 92 9.72 12.91 3.78
C ASP A 92 9.92 12.82 2.26
N ARG A 93 8.81 12.71 1.53
CA ARG A 93 8.76 12.54 0.06
C ARG A 93 7.98 13.66 -0.62
N SER A 94 7.93 14.84 0.01
CA SER A 94 7.29 16.04 -0.54
C SER A 94 8.17 16.79 -1.56
N GLY A 95 9.48 16.58 -1.53
CA GLY A 95 10.44 17.24 -2.41
C GLY A 95 10.76 16.50 -3.71
N GLU A 96 11.56 17.14 -4.57
CA GLU A 96 12.14 16.49 -5.76
C GLU A 96 13.03 15.31 -5.39
N TYR A 97 13.62 15.31 -4.19
CA TYR A 97 14.35 14.19 -3.61
C TYR A 97 13.67 13.78 -2.30
N ALA A 98 13.61 12.47 -2.06
CA ALA A 98 13.18 11.94 -0.78
C ALA A 98 14.26 12.16 0.29
N VAL A 99 13.84 12.49 1.49
CA VAL A 99 14.71 12.77 2.64
C VAL A 99 14.50 11.68 3.69
N ALA A 100 15.40 10.70 3.70
CA ALA A 100 15.44 9.62 4.67
C ALA A 100 16.38 9.95 5.84
N ASN A 101 16.01 9.52 7.04
CA ASN A 101 16.84 9.55 8.24
C ASN A 101 17.01 8.14 8.81
N ASP A 102 18.16 7.89 9.43
CA ASP A 102 18.48 6.58 10.04
C ASP A 102 17.58 6.20 11.23
N THR A 103 16.68 7.10 11.66
CA THR A 103 15.73 6.87 12.75
C THR A 103 14.28 6.72 12.28
N ASP A 104 14.04 6.77 10.97
CA ASP A 104 12.69 6.72 10.44
C ASP A 104 12.02 5.39 10.76
N THR A 105 10.86 5.48 11.41
CA THR A 105 10.01 4.33 11.71
C THR A 105 8.94 4.11 10.65
N CYS A 106 8.79 5.06 9.74
CA CYS A 106 7.77 5.05 8.70
C CYS A 106 8.31 5.65 7.40
N ILE A 107 7.68 5.33 6.27
CA ILE A 107 7.94 5.99 4.98
C ILE A 107 6.65 6.63 4.50
N GLY A 108 6.73 7.92 4.15
CA GLY A 108 5.59 8.68 3.66
C GLY A 108 5.15 8.30 2.25
N VAL A 109 3.97 8.78 1.86
CA VAL A 109 3.49 8.77 0.47
C VAL A 109 4.31 9.76 -0.34
N ASP A 110 4.54 9.47 -1.63
CA ASP A 110 5.18 10.43 -2.54
C ASP A 110 4.25 11.61 -2.86
N THR A 111 4.24 12.59 -1.96
CA THR A 111 3.40 13.79 -2.10
C THR A 111 3.93 14.77 -3.15
N TYR A 112 5.15 14.59 -3.64
CA TYR A 112 5.64 15.31 -4.82
C TYR A 112 4.90 14.89 -6.09
N ASP A 113 4.70 13.58 -6.32
CA ASP A 113 3.88 13.08 -7.45
C ASP A 113 2.38 13.10 -7.13
N HIS A 114 2.01 13.02 -5.85
CA HIS A 114 0.63 12.97 -5.37
C HIS A 114 0.31 14.06 -4.34
N PRO A 115 0.29 15.35 -4.74
CA PRO A 115 0.17 16.48 -3.81
C PRO A 115 -1.18 16.58 -3.10
N THR A 116 -2.20 15.83 -3.55
CA THR A 116 -3.51 15.79 -2.91
C THR A 116 -3.60 14.75 -1.79
N LEU A 117 -2.63 13.84 -1.68
CA LEU A 117 -2.62 12.81 -0.64
C LEU A 117 -1.93 13.34 0.62
N PRO A 118 -2.32 12.85 1.80
CA PRO A 118 -1.56 13.13 3.02
C PRO A 118 -0.18 12.47 2.94
N PRO A 119 0.85 13.06 3.59
CA PRO A 119 2.19 12.47 3.64
C PRO A 119 2.22 11.13 4.39
N LEU A 120 1.33 10.94 5.37
CA LEU A 120 1.15 9.69 6.09
C LEU A 120 -0.34 9.39 6.22
N PHE A 121 -0.73 8.17 5.85
CA PHE A 121 -2.05 7.64 6.18
C PHE A 121 -2.03 7.03 7.58
N GLN A 122 -3.16 7.12 8.29
CA GLN A 122 -3.33 6.43 9.57
C GLN A 122 -3.84 5.02 9.30
N PRO A 123 -3.03 3.97 9.53
CA PRO A 123 -3.47 2.60 9.27
C PRO A 123 -4.67 2.20 10.12
N ALA A 124 -5.56 1.38 9.56
CA ALA A 124 -6.58 0.68 10.34
C ALA A 124 -5.91 -0.40 11.21
N PRO A 125 -6.13 -0.44 12.53
CA PRO A 125 -5.53 -1.48 13.36
C PRO A 125 -6.21 -2.83 13.15
N ILE A 126 -5.52 -3.90 13.52
CA ILE A 126 -6.12 -5.24 13.58
C ILE A 126 -7.08 -5.27 14.79
N ALA A 127 -8.35 -5.61 14.56
CA ALA A 127 -9.40 -5.50 15.57
C ALA A 127 -9.28 -6.52 16.71
N ALA A 128 -8.82 -7.74 16.38
CA ALA A 128 -8.48 -8.77 17.35
C ALA A 128 -7.37 -9.66 16.79
N TRP A 129 -6.52 -10.21 17.67
CA TRP A 129 -5.35 -10.97 17.28
C TRP A 129 -5.01 -12.06 18.30
N SER A 130 -4.40 -13.13 17.80
CA SER A 130 -3.76 -14.18 18.58
C SER A 130 -2.54 -14.68 17.79
N TRP A 131 -1.37 -14.17 18.14
CA TRP A 131 -0.11 -14.55 17.51
C TRP A 131 0.48 -15.82 18.12
N GLY A 132 1.54 -16.36 17.51
CA GLY A 132 2.37 -17.42 18.09
C GLY A 132 2.89 -17.06 19.49
N GLY A 133 3.26 -18.08 20.27
CA GLY A 133 3.63 -17.91 21.69
C GLY A 133 4.78 -16.92 21.93
N ASP A 134 5.81 -16.96 21.07
CA ASP A 134 6.97 -16.07 21.18
C ASP A 134 6.58 -14.60 20.88
N ALA A 135 5.83 -14.37 19.81
CA ALA A 135 5.31 -13.05 19.46
C ALA A 135 4.39 -12.46 20.53
N MET A 136 3.52 -13.28 21.11
CA MET A 136 2.70 -12.88 22.25
C MET A 136 3.55 -12.53 23.48
N SER A 137 4.62 -13.29 23.73
CA SER A 137 5.57 -13.01 24.83
C SER A 137 6.37 -11.73 24.59
N ASN A 138 6.71 -11.43 23.33
CA ASN A 138 7.40 -10.21 22.93
C ASN A 138 6.47 -8.98 22.96
N GLY A 139 5.15 -9.19 23.07
CA GLY A 139 4.15 -8.13 23.20
C GLY A 139 3.53 -7.68 21.88
N MET A 140 3.65 -8.49 20.82
CA MET A 140 3.08 -8.18 19.51
C MET A 140 1.56 -7.99 19.58
N GLY A 141 1.11 -6.82 19.11
CA GLY A 141 -0.28 -6.37 19.20
C GLY A 141 -1.01 -6.36 17.86
N GLY A 142 -2.02 -5.49 17.75
CA GLY A 142 -2.76 -5.19 16.52
C GLY A 142 -2.31 -3.91 15.80
N PHE A 143 -1.19 -3.32 16.21
CA PHE A 143 -0.64 -2.06 15.70
C PHE A 143 0.76 -2.28 15.14
N PRO A 144 1.21 -1.50 14.13
CA PRO A 144 2.55 -1.65 13.60
C PRO A 144 3.59 -1.31 14.67
N GLY A 145 4.67 -2.07 14.69
CA GLY A 145 5.66 -1.97 15.75
C GLY A 145 6.73 -3.05 15.65
N ILE A 146 7.79 -2.84 16.40
CA ILE A 146 8.81 -3.84 16.71
C ILE A 146 8.69 -4.13 18.20
N PHE A 147 8.64 -5.40 18.56
CA PHE A 147 8.26 -5.92 19.87
C PHE A 147 9.37 -6.83 20.41
N GLY A 148 9.52 -6.92 21.74
CA GLY A 148 10.51 -7.76 22.39
C GLY A 148 11.81 -7.04 22.76
N THR A 149 12.94 -7.74 22.60
CA THR A 149 14.28 -7.32 23.02
C THR A 149 15.28 -7.47 21.87
N ASN A 150 16.46 -6.87 21.97
CA ASN A 150 17.45 -6.85 20.89
C ASN A 150 17.77 -8.23 20.25
N GLU A 151 17.74 -9.32 21.03
CA GLU A 151 18.09 -10.67 20.56
C GLU A 151 16.87 -11.58 20.33
N ASN A 152 15.69 -11.18 20.82
CA ASN A 152 14.44 -11.89 20.64
C ASN A 152 13.33 -10.87 20.41
N TRP A 153 12.99 -10.66 19.15
CA TRP A 153 12.07 -9.63 18.72
C TRP A 153 11.15 -10.14 17.62
N ASP A 154 9.98 -9.52 17.58
CA ASP A 154 8.97 -9.71 16.55
C ASP A 154 8.57 -8.36 15.98
N TYR A 155 7.94 -8.35 14.82
CA TYR A 155 7.47 -7.11 14.23
C TYR A 155 6.15 -7.29 13.51
N LEU A 156 5.47 -6.17 13.38
CA LEU A 156 4.26 -6.02 12.61
C LEU A 156 4.42 -4.74 11.78
N ALA A 157 4.42 -4.87 10.46
CA ALA A 157 4.61 -3.75 9.55
C ALA A 157 3.36 -3.55 8.69
N PHE A 158 2.94 -2.31 8.51
CA PHE A 158 1.70 -1.95 7.83
C PHE A 158 1.98 -1.11 6.58
N ALA A 159 1.11 -1.20 5.59
CA ALA A 159 1.01 -0.27 4.48
C ALA A 159 -0.40 0.32 4.46
N ALA A 160 -0.50 1.65 4.42
CA ALA A 160 -1.77 2.38 4.42
C ALA A 160 -1.81 3.37 3.26
N GLY A 161 -2.88 3.33 2.47
CA GLY A 161 -3.12 4.19 1.33
C GLY A 161 -4.60 4.25 0.99
N ASN A 162 -5.06 5.25 0.27
CA ASN A 162 -6.46 5.28 -0.20
C ASN A 162 -6.48 5.39 -1.73
N LEU A 163 -6.97 4.34 -2.40
CA LEU A 163 -7.05 4.23 -3.86
C LEU A 163 -8.25 4.92 -4.51
N ASP A 164 -9.32 5.20 -3.78
CA ASP A 164 -10.50 5.89 -4.29
C ASP A 164 -10.49 7.41 -4.06
N LYS A 165 -9.49 7.89 -3.31
CA LYS A 165 -9.20 9.30 -2.99
C LYS A 165 -10.22 9.96 -2.05
N ASP A 166 -11.09 9.21 -1.38
CA ASP A 166 -11.94 9.74 -0.32
C ASP A 166 -11.20 9.83 1.02
N LEU A 167 -10.47 10.92 1.25
CA LEU A 167 -9.68 11.09 2.48
C LEU A 167 -10.49 11.17 3.78
N ASN A 168 -11.82 11.07 3.73
CA ASN A 168 -12.69 11.08 4.92
C ASN A 168 -12.95 9.67 5.48
N ASP A 169 -12.48 8.61 4.80
CA ASP A 169 -12.63 7.23 5.24
C ASP A 169 -11.35 6.67 5.89
N ILE A 170 -11.45 5.42 6.32
CA ILE A 170 -10.31 4.66 6.85
C ILE A 170 -9.57 4.06 5.65
N PRO A 171 -8.26 4.32 5.47
CA PRO A 171 -7.54 3.91 4.28
C PRO A 171 -7.42 2.39 4.12
N ASP A 172 -7.36 1.91 2.87
CA ASP A 172 -6.88 0.56 2.53
C ASP A 172 -5.61 0.24 3.34
N THR A 173 -5.67 -0.78 4.19
CA THR A 173 -4.57 -1.16 5.08
C THR A 173 -4.19 -2.62 4.87
N TRP A 174 -2.91 -2.84 4.60
CA TRP A 174 -2.26 -4.14 4.50
C TRP A 174 -1.26 -4.30 5.64
N ALA A 175 -1.06 -5.52 6.11
CA ALA A 175 -0.10 -5.81 7.17
C ALA A 175 0.72 -7.07 6.84
N VAL A 176 1.94 -7.12 7.35
CA VAL A 176 2.83 -8.28 7.33
C VAL A 176 3.51 -8.41 8.69
N GLY A 177 3.62 -9.63 9.22
CA GLY A 177 4.22 -9.89 10.53
C GLY A 177 5.34 -10.93 10.48
N SER A 178 6.16 -10.96 11.53
CA SER A 178 7.18 -11.99 11.75
C SER A 178 6.62 -13.33 12.22
N ALA A 179 5.38 -13.35 12.71
CA ALA A 179 4.79 -14.51 13.36
C ALA A 179 3.50 -14.98 12.69
N ASP A 180 3.29 -16.30 12.73
CA ASP A 180 2.01 -16.90 12.40
C ASP A 180 0.96 -16.49 13.44
N GLY A 181 -0.29 -16.40 13.01
CA GLY A 181 -1.35 -15.99 13.92
C GLY A 181 -2.75 -16.17 13.37
N THR A 182 -3.71 -15.87 14.22
CA THR A 182 -5.10 -15.71 13.85
C THR A 182 -5.50 -14.26 14.11
N VAL A 183 -5.88 -13.56 13.05
CA VAL A 183 -6.24 -12.13 13.11
C VAL A 183 -7.67 -11.91 12.62
N PHE A 184 -8.24 -10.80 13.08
CA PHE A 184 -9.54 -10.32 12.67
C PHE A 184 -9.36 -8.93 12.05
N GLY A 185 -9.66 -8.82 10.75
CA GLY A 185 -9.60 -7.53 10.06
C GLY A 185 -10.66 -6.57 10.61
N TRP A 186 -10.40 -5.27 10.46
CA TRP A 186 -11.27 -4.21 10.99
C TRP A 186 -12.68 -4.24 10.41
N CYS A 187 -12.82 -4.67 9.15
CA CYS A 187 -14.10 -4.76 8.43
C CYS A 187 -14.73 -6.15 8.34
N TYR A 188 -14.27 -7.12 9.12
CA TYR A 188 -14.88 -8.44 9.13
C TYR A 188 -15.65 -8.64 10.44
N PRO A 189 -16.86 -9.23 10.41
CA PRO A 189 -17.51 -9.65 11.65
C PRO A 189 -16.55 -10.57 12.41
N SER A 190 -16.49 -10.44 13.73
CA SER A 190 -15.58 -11.11 14.66
C SER A 190 -15.63 -12.65 14.65
N THR A 191 -16.36 -13.25 13.70
CA THR A 191 -16.48 -14.69 13.45
C THR A 191 -15.59 -15.18 12.31
N TRP A 192 -14.94 -14.27 11.56
CA TRP A 192 -13.99 -14.62 10.50
C TRP A 192 -12.57 -14.52 11.04
N ASN A 193 -12.03 -15.67 11.42
CA ASN A 193 -10.63 -15.84 11.75
C ASN A 193 -9.80 -15.96 10.47
N LEU A 194 -8.95 -14.99 10.20
CA LEU A 194 -7.95 -15.12 9.16
C LEU A 194 -6.70 -15.77 9.76
N GLN A 195 -6.38 -16.98 9.31
CA GLN A 195 -5.08 -17.58 9.59
C GLN A 195 -4.05 -16.89 8.71
N VAL A 196 -3.08 -16.25 9.34
CA VAL A 196 -1.99 -15.55 8.68
C VAL A 196 -0.69 -16.27 8.96
N SER A 197 0.14 -16.37 7.94
CA SER A 197 1.48 -16.91 8.07
C SER A 197 2.50 -15.77 8.12
N ALA A 198 3.58 -15.99 8.85
CA ALA A 198 4.71 -15.08 8.89
C ALA A 198 5.18 -14.75 7.46
N GLY A 199 5.39 -13.46 7.21
CA GLY A 199 5.89 -12.96 5.92
C GLY A 199 4.90 -12.91 4.76
N GLU A 200 3.66 -13.37 4.95
CA GLU A 200 2.60 -13.21 3.95
C GLU A 200 1.75 -11.97 4.25
N PRO A 201 1.76 -10.93 3.39
CA PRO A 201 0.93 -9.77 3.58
C PRO A 201 -0.56 -10.11 3.50
N PHE A 202 -1.35 -9.54 4.40
CA PHE A 202 -2.78 -9.73 4.47
C PHE A 202 -3.53 -8.40 4.58
N LEU A 203 -4.79 -8.41 4.17
CA LEU A 203 -5.65 -7.24 4.16
C LEU A 203 -6.28 -7.04 5.54
N VAL A 204 -6.05 -5.87 6.14
CA VAL A 204 -6.65 -5.46 7.42
C VAL A 204 -7.93 -4.67 7.19
N ASN A 205 -7.90 -3.74 6.24
CA ASN A 205 -9.02 -2.85 5.90
C ASN A 205 -9.07 -2.58 4.39
N ASN A 206 -10.28 -2.51 3.82
CA ASN A 206 -10.51 -2.15 2.43
C ASN A 206 -11.76 -1.27 2.35
N ASP A 207 -11.55 -0.01 1.99
CA ASP A 207 -12.57 1.04 1.90
C ASP A 207 -13.44 0.86 0.65
N ILE A 208 -12.83 0.51 -0.50
CA ILE A 208 -13.47 0.39 -1.81
C ILE A 208 -14.60 -0.64 -1.82
N ASP A 209 -14.40 -1.78 -1.14
CA ASP A 209 -15.40 -2.85 -1.13
C ASP A 209 -16.47 -2.68 -0.03
N LYS A 210 -16.47 -1.55 0.70
CA LYS A 210 -17.44 -1.20 1.78
C LYS A 210 -17.92 -2.40 2.59
N LYS A 211 -16.99 -3.18 3.14
CA LYS A 211 -17.34 -4.30 4.03
C LYS A 211 -17.48 -3.90 5.50
N CYS A 212 -17.11 -2.67 5.85
CA CYS A 212 -17.41 -2.05 7.13
C CYS A 212 -18.72 -1.25 7.06
N ASN A 213 -19.80 -1.80 7.61
CA ASN A 213 -20.98 -1.03 8.06
C ASN A 213 -21.24 -1.38 9.51
#